data_AF-A0A935FGK2-F1
#
_entry.id   AF-A0A935FGK2-F1
#
_cell.length_a   1.000
_cell.length_b   1.000
_cell.length_c   1.000
_cell.angle_alpha   90.00
_cell.angle_beta   90.00
_cell.angle_gamma   90.00
#
_symmetry.space_group_name_H-M   'P 1'
#
loop_
_entity.id
_entity.type
_entity.pdbx_description
1 polymer ?
#
loop_
_entity_poly.entity_id
_entity_poly.type
_entity_poly.pdbx_seq_one_letter_code
_entity_poly.pdbx_strand_id
1 'polypeptide(L)'
;MSQSIDSSSAPVEALLRALGQRLKAEKRRWEQGGRRLTDAELARAAGVARATITRLWQGQPVGTDTLVRVLRALNRLQLLAPLLAEVEPTPLERLEGSRGRAAAGAAPSRRCRPTSRRPRCRWPTRRPCGRVTAPRPGPRPTRTPPARVVRAMGTPRERARHPAHQALGPYGRGAELARSRGLRRAAIRPELRESGLEPSPLLMSVRAQSYAFPELAERPTFTGLPGMVADSLPERFGNRLLERWLARQGRRLADLTPIERLAYLGRRGLGALEYEPDGDPDANTVIAVEVDELVRIAEQILAQREQPLPLPPGDDALHKLIQVGTSAGGAKAKAIVAWNEQTNQVMSGQAECPPGFTHWLIKFDEVDDEEHASARHIGRVEYAYHVMAVLAGIEMTECRLFADGPRAHFMTRRFDRGHRARSSTCRPTARWPTPTVTRPARRTTSLFATARALGLGQDALDQLFLRMVFNLVTRNQDDHTKNHAFLMDGHGRWRLAPAYDLCFSYKPGSRWIDQHQLCCNGKRDGFTRDDLVQAARAADLKRPLAHFLDPVHEAVAKLPAIAADIGLPPAIARGLRALFRAF
;
A
#
# COMPACT_ATOMS: atom_id res chain seq x y z
N MET A 1 49.44 -14.21 -29.59
CA MET A 1 50.05 -12.90 -29.31
C MET A 1 49.03 -12.03 -28.59
N SER A 2 49.12 -11.92 -27.26
CA SER A 2 48.28 -11.01 -26.47
C SER A 2 49.00 -9.66 -26.45
N GLN A 3 48.56 -8.70 -27.26
CA GLN A 3 48.99 -7.32 -27.10
C GLN A 3 48.43 -6.82 -25.77
N SER A 4 49.31 -6.59 -24.79
CA SER A 4 48.96 -5.93 -23.53
C SER A 4 48.63 -4.47 -23.86
N ILE A 5 47.35 -4.15 -23.90
CA ILE A 5 46.91 -2.76 -24.04
C ILE A 5 47.11 -2.11 -22.67
N ASP A 6 47.94 -1.07 -22.62
CA ASP A 6 48.07 -0.23 -21.44
C ASP A 6 46.74 0.52 -21.22
N SER A 7 45.98 0.08 -20.22
CA SER A 7 44.66 0.62 -19.90
C SER A 7 44.71 2.05 -19.33
N SER A 8 45.89 2.57 -18.99
CA SER A 8 46.05 3.92 -18.43
C SER A 8 46.19 5.01 -19.49
N SER A 9 46.57 4.67 -20.72
CA SER A 9 46.90 5.62 -21.80
C SER A 9 46.14 5.40 -23.11
N ALA A 10 45.41 4.28 -23.25
CA ALA A 10 44.70 3.96 -24.48
C ALA A 10 43.39 4.74 -24.68
N PRO A 11 43.06 5.15 -25.93
CA PRO A 11 41.78 5.78 -26.24
C PRO A 11 40.61 4.82 -26.03
N VAL A 12 39.43 5.35 -25.67
CA VAL A 12 38.24 4.58 -25.28
C VAL A 12 37.83 3.57 -26.36
N GLU A 13 37.94 3.94 -27.63
CA GLU A 13 37.60 3.08 -28.77
C GLU A 13 38.53 1.87 -28.87
N ALA A 14 39.81 2.02 -28.49
CA ALA A 14 40.76 0.90 -28.44
C ALA A 14 40.40 -0.06 -27.29
N LEU A 15 40.02 0.47 -26.13
CA LEU A 15 39.57 -0.33 -24.98
C LEU A 15 38.28 -1.09 -25.28
N LEU A 16 37.31 -0.45 -25.93
CA LEU A 16 36.04 -1.10 -26.33
C LEU A 16 36.27 -2.20 -27.36
N ARG A 17 37.15 -1.99 -28.35
CA ARG A 17 37.55 -3.05 -29.31
C ARG A 17 38.23 -4.22 -28.62
N ALA A 18 39.13 -3.95 -27.69
CA ALA A 18 39.81 -4.99 -26.92
C ALA A 18 38.83 -5.81 -26.07
N LEU A 19 37.90 -5.13 -25.39
CA LEU A 19 36.83 -5.76 -24.62
C LEU A 19 35.96 -6.66 -25.51
N GLY A 20 35.51 -6.13 -26.66
CA GLY A 20 34.72 -6.88 -27.64
C GLY A 20 35.44 -8.13 -28.15
N GLN A 21 36.73 -8.02 -28.49
CA GLN A 21 37.56 -9.15 -28.91
C GLN A 21 37.74 -10.18 -27.79
N ARG A 22 37.94 -9.74 -26.55
CA ARG A 22 38.10 -10.63 -25.39
C ARG A 22 36.84 -11.43 -25.12
N LEU A 23 35.68 -10.78 -25.12
CA LEU A 23 34.39 -11.44 -24.94
C LEU A 23 34.05 -12.39 -26.09
N LYS A 24 34.39 -12.02 -27.32
CA LYS A 24 34.27 -12.91 -28.48
C LYS A 24 35.15 -14.15 -28.36
N ALA A 25 36.35 -14.01 -27.82
CA ALA A 25 37.25 -15.14 -27.53
C ALA A 25 36.70 -16.04 -26.41
N GLU A 26 36.15 -15.46 -25.34
CA GLU A 26 35.46 -16.21 -24.28
C GLU A 26 34.27 -17.00 -24.83
N LYS A 27 33.45 -16.40 -25.70
CA LYS A 27 32.36 -17.12 -26.39
C LYS A 27 32.88 -18.31 -27.22
N ARG A 28 34.03 -18.16 -27.89
CA ARG A 28 34.63 -19.27 -28.67
C ARG A 28 35.11 -20.42 -27.80
N ARG A 29 35.49 -20.14 -26.55
CA ARG A 29 35.91 -21.13 -25.55
C ARG A 29 34.74 -21.70 -24.75
N TRP A 30 33.54 -21.12 -24.91
CA TRP A 30 32.34 -21.60 -24.25
C TRP A 30 31.86 -22.87 -24.94
N GLU A 31 31.92 -23.98 -24.21
CA GLU A 31 31.43 -25.29 -24.63
C GLU A 31 30.47 -25.84 -23.57
N GLN A 32 29.25 -26.17 -23.99
CA GLN A 32 28.32 -26.99 -23.22
C GLN A 32 27.98 -28.22 -24.07
N GLY A 33 28.28 -29.42 -23.55
CA GLY A 33 27.96 -30.69 -24.22
C GLY A 33 28.65 -30.89 -25.58
N GLY A 34 29.87 -30.35 -25.77
CA GLY A 34 30.65 -30.52 -27.00
C GLY A 34 30.25 -29.62 -28.18
N ARG A 35 29.33 -28.66 -28.00
CA ARG A 35 28.88 -27.73 -29.04
C ARG A 35 29.26 -26.28 -28.72
N ARG A 36 29.75 -25.55 -29.74
CA ARG A 36 30.12 -24.13 -29.64
C ARG A 36 28.89 -23.23 -29.72
N LEU A 37 28.84 -22.20 -28.86
CA LEU A 37 27.74 -21.23 -28.83
C LEU A 37 27.75 -20.31 -30.07
N THR A 38 26.64 -20.24 -30.81
CA THR A 38 26.50 -19.31 -31.94
C THR A 38 26.17 -17.89 -31.47
N ASP A 39 26.39 -16.88 -32.32
CA ASP A 39 26.02 -15.49 -31.98
C ASP A 39 24.51 -15.30 -31.83
N ALA A 40 23.70 -16.10 -32.55
CA ALA A 40 22.24 -16.06 -32.46
C ALA A 40 21.74 -16.67 -31.14
N GLU A 41 22.36 -17.75 -30.68
CA GLU A 41 22.03 -18.36 -29.38
C GLU A 41 22.45 -17.46 -28.22
N LEU A 42 23.65 -16.86 -28.30
CA LEU A 42 24.08 -15.87 -27.31
C LEU A 42 23.14 -14.67 -27.27
N ALA A 43 22.73 -14.15 -28.43
CA ALA A 43 21.78 -13.03 -28.52
C ALA A 43 20.44 -13.39 -27.86
N ARG A 44 19.92 -14.59 -28.11
CA ARG A 44 18.69 -15.11 -27.49
C ARG A 44 18.84 -15.27 -25.98
N ALA A 45 19.94 -15.85 -25.51
CA ALA A 45 20.21 -16.04 -24.08
C ALA A 45 20.39 -14.71 -23.33
N ALA A 46 20.96 -13.69 -23.98
CA ALA A 46 21.10 -12.34 -23.43
C ALA A 46 19.83 -11.47 -23.60
N GLY A 47 18.84 -11.91 -24.38
CA GLY A 47 17.62 -11.16 -24.67
C GLY A 47 17.87 -9.90 -25.52
N VAL A 48 18.83 -9.95 -26.46
CA VAL A 48 19.21 -8.83 -27.33
C VAL A 48 19.19 -9.22 -28.80
N ALA A 49 19.12 -8.25 -29.70
CA ALA A 49 19.21 -8.51 -31.14
C ALA A 49 20.60 -9.03 -31.53
N ARG A 50 20.67 -9.92 -32.52
CA ARG A 50 21.95 -10.45 -33.05
C ARG A 50 22.89 -9.34 -33.52
N ALA A 51 22.34 -8.28 -34.12
CA ALA A 51 23.12 -7.11 -34.55
C ALA A 51 23.84 -6.42 -33.38
N THR A 52 23.26 -6.43 -32.18
CA THR A 52 23.86 -5.86 -30.96
C THR A 52 25.08 -6.66 -30.51
N ILE A 53 25.05 -7.99 -30.62
CA ILE A 53 26.22 -8.85 -30.36
C ILE A 53 27.34 -8.58 -31.37
N THR A 54 26.99 -8.41 -32.65
CA THR A 54 27.97 -8.05 -33.70
C THR A 54 28.61 -6.69 -33.44
N ARG A 55 27.82 -5.69 -33.04
CA ARG A 55 28.32 -4.36 -32.65
C ARG A 55 29.27 -4.44 -31.44
N LEU A 56 28.92 -5.21 -30.41
CA LEU A 56 29.78 -5.43 -29.24
C LEU A 56 31.13 -6.05 -29.65
N TRP A 57 31.13 -7.03 -30.55
CA TRP A 57 32.37 -7.64 -31.08
C TRP A 57 33.25 -6.68 -31.86
N GLN A 58 32.66 -5.63 -32.44
CA GLN A 58 33.35 -4.58 -33.18
C GLN A 58 33.80 -3.42 -32.28
N GLY A 59 33.56 -3.49 -30.97
CA GLY A 59 33.88 -2.42 -30.02
C GLY A 59 33.02 -1.18 -30.17
N GLN A 60 31.83 -1.31 -30.77
CA GLN A 60 30.87 -0.22 -30.87
C GLN A 60 30.20 0.02 -29.50
N PRO A 61 29.78 1.26 -29.20
CA PRO A 61 29.06 1.55 -27.97
C PRO A 61 27.78 0.71 -27.84
N VAL A 62 27.62 0.09 -26.67
CA VAL A 62 26.41 -0.63 -26.24
C VAL A 62 26.06 -0.21 -24.82
N GLY A 63 24.79 -0.38 -24.43
CA GLY A 63 24.34 -0.10 -23.06
C GLY A 63 25.05 -0.98 -22.03
N THR A 64 25.28 -0.45 -20.83
CA THR A 64 25.89 -1.20 -19.72
C THR A 64 25.05 -2.41 -19.32
N ASP A 65 23.72 -2.31 -19.43
CA ASP A 65 22.77 -3.42 -19.23
C ASP A 65 22.99 -4.55 -20.26
N THR A 66 23.27 -4.21 -21.52
CA THR A 66 23.56 -5.16 -22.59
C THR A 66 24.87 -5.90 -22.31
N LEU A 67 25.90 -5.20 -21.85
CA LEU A 67 27.17 -5.81 -21.45
C LEU A 67 26.98 -6.79 -20.28
N VAL A 68 26.21 -6.42 -19.26
CA VAL A 68 25.88 -7.29 -18.12
C VAL A 68 25.09 -8.53 -18.55
N ARG A 69 24.10 -8.38 -19.44
CA ARG A 69 23.31 -9.50 -19.98
C ARG A 69 24.18 -10.48 -20.77
N VAL A 70 25.10 -9.98 -21.60
CA VAL A 70 26.04 -10.82 -22.37
C VAL A 70 27.03 -11.54 -21.44
N LEU A 71 27.57 -10.86 -20.42
CA LEU A 71 28.44 -11.48 -19.41
C LEU A 71 27.71 -12.56 -18.62
N ARG A 72 26.43 -12.34 -18.28
CA ARG A 72 25.57 -13.35 -17.63
C ARG A 72 25.36 -14.57 -18.53
N ALA A 73 25.03 -14.36 -19.80
CA ALA A 73 24.83 -15.44 -20.76
C ALA A 73 26.10 -16.26 -21.02
N LEU A 74 27.28 -15.64 -20.91
CA LEU A 74 28.58 -16.32 -21.01
C LEU A 74 29.05 -16.96 -19.69
N ASN A 75 28.30 -16.82 -18.59
CA ASN A 75 28.72 -17.19 -17.24
C ASN A 75 30.08 -16.57 -16.83
N ARG A 76 30.18 -15.25 -17.06
CA ARG A 76 31.36 -14.40 -16.84
C ARG A 76 31.07 -13.15 -16.01
N LEU A 77 29.99 -13.14 -15.23
CA LEU A 77 29.64 -12.01 -14.35
C LEU A 77 30.73 -11.68 -13.32
N GLN A 78 31.52 -12.67 -12.91
CA GLN A 78 32.66 -12.52 -12.00
C GLN A 78 33.71 -11.51 -12.50
N LEU A 79 33.75 -11.21 -13.81
CA LEU A 79 34.63 -10.17 -14.36
C LEU A 79 34.26 -8.76 -13.86
N LEU A 80 33.04 -8.57 -13.35
CA LEU A 80 32.59 -7.31 -12.76
C LEU A 80 32.81 -7.23 -11.24
N ALA A 81 33.23 -8.32 -10.59
CA ALA A 81 33.36 -8.37 -9.14
C ALA A 81 34.28 -7.27 -8.56
N PRO A 82 35.44 -6.93 -9.17
CA PRO A 82 36.29 -5.85 -8.66
C PRO A 82 35.64 -4.46 -8.71
N LEU A 83 34.72 -4.23 -9.65
CA LEU A 83 33.99 -2.97 -9.79
C LEU A 83 32.83 -2.84 -8.79
N LEU A 84 32.42 -3.96 -8.20
CA LEU A 84 31.30 -4.06 -7.28
C LEU A 84 31.75 -4.32 -5.84
N ALA A 85 33.07 -4.32 -5.58
CA ALA A 85 33.62 -4.49 -4.25
C ALA A 85 33.21 -3.32 -3.35
N GLU A 86 32.86 -3.62 -2.10
CA GLU A 86 32.46 -2.61 -1.12
C GLU A 86 33.62 -1.63 -0.88
N VAL A 87 33.33 -0.33 -0.96
CA VAL A 87 34.29 0.72 -0.64
C VAL A 87 34.44 0.76 0.88
N GLU A 88 35.65 0.52 1.38
CA GLU A 88 35.98 0.70 2.79
C GLU A 88 35.53 2.10 3.25
N PRO A 89 34.78 2.22 4.37
CA PRO A 89 34.29 3.50 4.83
C PRO A 89 35.47 4.43 5.12
N THR A 90 35.29 5.68 4.71
CA THR A 90 36.29 6.72 4.87
C THR A 90 36.62 6.94 6.36
N PRO A 91 37.81 7.44 6.69
CA PRO A 91 38.18 7.76 8.08
C PRO A 91 37.16 8.67 8.78
N LEU A 92 36.47 9.53 8.03
CA LEU A 92 35.40 10.41 8.52
C LEU A 92 34.16 9.61 8.96
N GLU A 93 33.72 8.64 8.15
CA GLU A 93 32.59 7.76 8.45
C GLU A 93 32.88 6.83 9.65
N ARG A 94 34.15 6.46 9.86
CA ARG A 94 34.58 5.71 11.05
C ARG A 94 34.53 6.54 12.35
N LEU A 95 34.73 7.86 12.25
CA LEU A 95 34.66 8.78 13.39
C LEU A 95 33.23 9.11 13.82
N GLU A 96 32.27 9.09 12.89
CA GLU A 96 30.85 9.25 13.23
C GLU A 96 30.28 8.01 13.93
N GLY A 97 30.78 6.81 13.61
CA GLY A 97 30.38 5.56 14.25
C GLY A 97 30.86 5.38 15.71
N SER A 98 31.93 6.08 16.12
CA SER A 98 32.51 5.94 17.47
C SER A 98 31.87 6.85 18.52
N ARG A 99 31.14 7.90 18.10
CA ARG A 99 30.42 8.80 19.03
C ARG A 99 29.19 8.18 19.70
N GLY A 100 28.77 6.97 19.28
CA GLY A 100 27.65 6.24 19.87
C GLY A 100 27.99 5.28 21.03
N ARG A 101 29.27 5.12 21.42
CA ARG A 101 29.70 4.10 22.42
C ARG A 101 30.18 4.64 23.77
N ALA A 102 30.15 5.95 24.02
CA ALA A 102 30.59 6.54 25.29
C ALA A 102 29.41 6.99 26.17
N ALA A 103 28.59 6.05 26.65
CA ALA A 103 27.66 6.31 27.75
C ALA A 103 27.33 5.02 28.52
N ALA A 104 28.36 4.31 28.98
CA ALA A 104 28.23 3.27 30.00
C ALA A 104 29.50 3.28 30.86
N GLY A 105 29.42 3.89 32.05
CA GLY A 105 30.47 3.77 33.06
C GLY A 105 30.73 5.04 33.84
N ALA A 106 29.95 5.29 34.89
CA ALA A 106 30.42 5.96 36.11
C ALA A 106 29.39 5.80 37.24
N ALA A 107 29.71 4.99 38.24
CA ALA A 107 29.04 5.00 39.53
C ALA A 107 29.47 6.23 40.35
N PRO A 108 28.66 6.66 41.33
CA PRO A 108 29.27 7.06 42.58
C PRO A 108 28.60 6.41 43.79
N SER A 109 29.47 5.94 44.69
CA SER A 109 29.14 5.56 46.06
C SER A 109 29.21 6.80 46.96
N ARG A 110 28.22 7.01 47.84
CA ARG A 110 28.39 7.04 49.30
C ARG A 110 27.12 7.53 50.03
N ARG A 111 26.87 6.80 51.12
CA ARG A 111 25.89 6.86 52.20
C ARG A 111 25.43 8.26 52.67
N CYS A 112 24.14 8.32 53.01
CA CYS A 112 23.65 8.89 54.29
C CYS A 112 22.34 8.16 54.71
N ARG A 113 22.28 7.69 55.96
CA ARG A 113 21.07 7.31 56.72
C ARG A 113 20.66 8.55 57.55
N PRO A 114 19.38 8.77 57.94
CA PRO A 114 18.76 7.90 58.96
C PRO A 114 17.21 7.80 59.01
N THR A 115 16.78 6.78 59.77
CA THR A 115 15.63 6.70 60.71
C THR A 115 14.16 6.62 60.26
N SER A 116 13.52 5.66 60.94
CA SER A 116 12.12 5.26 61.05
C SER A 116 11.07 6.36 61.30
N ARG A 117 9.86 6.16 60.77
CA ARG A 117 8.62 5.88 61.55
C ARG A 117 7.40 5.73 60.60
N ARG A 118 6.56 4.73 60.86
CA ARG A 118 5.19 4.59 60.31
C ARG A 118 4.25 5.58 61.04
N PRO A 119 3.03 5.85 60.51
CA PRO A 119 1.88 5.02 60.91
C PRO A 119 0.87 4.68 59.80
N ARG A 120 0.00 3.73 60.16
CA ARG A 120 -1.14 3.13 59.44
C ARG A 120 -2.35 4.09 59.38
N CYS A 121 -3.31 3.82 58.47
CA CYS A 121 -4.77 3.65 58.70
C CYS A 121 -5.51 3.68 57.33
N ARG A 122 -6.22 2.63 56.91
CA ARG A 122 -7.56 2.09 57.26
C ARG A 122 -8.64 2.54 56.25
N TRP A 123 -9.26 1.53 55.63
CA TRP A 123 -10.49 1.60 54.82
C TRP A 123 -11.72 1.95 55.69
N PRO A 124 -12.85 2.34 55.06
CA PRO A 124 -13.99 1.43 55.10
C PRO A 124 -14.83 1.35 53.80
N THR A 125 -15.73 0.38 53.82
CA THR A 125 -16.58 -0.20 52.76
C THR A 125 -18.06 0.19 52.86
N ARG A 126 -18.79 0.06 51.72
CA ARG A 126 -20.20 -0.41 51.49
C ARG A 126 -21.22 0.57 50.84
N ARG A 127 -22.09 -0.06 50.02
CA ARG A 127 -23.14 0.36 49.03
C ARG A 127 -24.50 0.76 49.71
N PRO A 128 -25.72 0.88 49.05
CA PRO A 128 -26.18 0.87 47.63
C PRO A 128 -27.34 1.87 47.22
N CYS A 129 -27.79 1.78 45.94
CA CYS A 129 -29.16 1.99 45.36
C CYS A 129 -29.68 3.38 44.89
N GLY A 130 -30.26 3.40 43.66
CA GLY A 130 -31.22 4.41 43.17
C GLY A 130 -31.55 4.32 41.66
N ARG A 131 -32.80 3.96 41.30
CA ARG A 131 -33.40 3.96 39.94
C ARG A 131 -33.85 5.37 39.53
N VAL A 132 -33.79 5.75 38.24
CA VAL A 132 -34.74 6.69 37.57
C VAL A 132 -34.87 6.35 36.06
N THR A 133 -36.00 6.77 35.49
CA THR A 133 -36.86 6.36 34.37
C THR A 133 -36.51 6.80 32.92
N ALA A 134 -37.22 6.20 31.95
CA ALA A 134 -37.20 6.43 30.49
C ALA A 134 -38.10 7.60 30.01
N PRO A 135 -37.97 8.02 28.73
CA PRO A 135 -39.12 8.54 27.97
C PRO A 135 -39.32 7.91 26.56
N ARG A 136 -40.54 8.08 26.03
CA ARG A 136 -41.13 7.54 24.78
C ARG A 136 -41.29 8.65 23.68
N PRO A 137 -41.74 8.33 22.44
CA PRO A 137 -41.25 8.94 21.18
C PRO A 137 -42.27 9.78 20.36
N GLY A 138 -41.80 10.40 19.27
CA GLY A 138 -42.60 10.90 18.13
C GLY A 138 -41.71 11.49 17.00
N PRO A 139 -42.25 11.91 15.84
CA PRO A 139 -42.95 11.12 14.81
C PRO A 139 -42.17 11.04 13.45
N ARG A 140 -42.68 10.23 12.49
CA ARG A 140 -42.17 10.03 11.10
C ARG A 140 -42.45 11.23 10.17
N PRO A 141 -41.71 11.42 9.05
CA PRO A 141 -42.31 11.23 7.70
C PRO A 141 -41.32 10.78 6.57
N THR A 142 -41.68 9.87 5.65
CA THR A 142 -42.08 9.99 4.20
C THR A 142 -40.98 9.69 3.15
N ARG A 143 -41.36 9.06 2.02
CA ARG A 143 -40.53 8.50 0.92
C ARG A 143 -40.39 9.45 -0.31
N THR A 144 -39.28 9.26 -1.06
CA THR A 144 -39.03 9.43 -2.55
C THR A 144 -38.96 10.83 -3.21
N PRO A 145 -38.31 11.04 -4.40
CA PRO A 145 -37.06 10.52 -5.01
C PRO A 145 -36.16 11.71 -5.59
N PRO A 146 -35.19 11.60 -6.55
CA PRO A 146 -33.92 12.37 -6.53
C PRO A 146 -33.78 13.49 -7.59
N ALA A 147 -32.91 14.50 -7.40
CA ALA A 147 -32.30 15.26 -8.50
C ALA A 147 -31.08 16.12 -8.09
N ARG A 148 -30.30 16.51 -9.11
CA ARG A 148 -28.86 16.89 -9.14
C ARG A 148 -28.54 18.42 -9.04
N VAL A 149 -27.23 18.69 -8.97
CA VAL A 149 -26.40 19.80 -9.56
C VAL A 149 -26.02 20.99 -8.66
N VAL A 150 -24.70 21.29 -8.55
CA VAL A 150 -24.17 22.68 -8.55
C VAL A 150 -22.78 22.82 -9.23
N ARG A 151 -22.76 23.73 -10.20
CA ARG A 151 -21.75 24.27 -11.14
C ARG A 151 -20.46 24.87 -10.54
N ALA A 152 -19.36 24.86 -11.32
CA ALA A 152 -18.20 25.74 -11.15
C ALA A 152 -18.18 26.78 -12.29
N MET A 153 -18.01 28.05 -11.93
CA MET A 153 -17.98 29.18 -12.87
C MET A 153 -16.55 29.35 -13.40
N GLY A 154 -16.40 29.19 -14.73
CA GLY A 154 -15.29 29.78 -15.46
C GLY A 154 -15.40 31.30 -15.47
N THR A 155 -14.27 31.97 -15.67
CA THR A 155 -14.16 33.43 -15.81
C THR A 155 -15.05 33.97 -16.94
N PRO A 156 -15.52 35.23 -16.85
CA PRO A 156 -16.79 35.62 -17.49
C PRO A 156 -16.65 35.97 -18.96
N ARG A 157 -17.51 35.38 -19.80
CA ARG A 157 -18.26 36.14 -20.83
C ARG A 157 -19.69 35.62 -20.92
N GLU A 158 -20.60 36.59 -20.85
CA GLU A 158 -22.04 36.56 -21.11
C GLU A 158 -23.02 35.97 -20.07
N ARG A 159 -24.02 36.80 -19.79
CA ARG A 159 -25.05 36.68 -18.76
C ARG A 159 -26.23 35.87 -19.30
N ALA A 160 -26.78 34.98 -18.48
CA ALA A 160 -28.21 34.70 -18.47
C ALA A 160 -28.63 34.27 -17.06
N ARG A 161 -29.67 34.92 -16.52
CA ARG A 161 -30.26 34.72 -15.20
C ARG A 161 -31.21 33.52 -15.22
N HIS A 162 -31.24 32.71 -14.15
CA HIS A 162 -32.45 32.15 -13.51
C HIS A 162 -32.06 31.35 -12.23
N PRO A 163 -33.00 31.10 -11.28
CA PRO A 163 -32.78 31.38 -9.87
C PRO A 163 -32.54 30.13 -9.02
N ALA A 164 -32.21 30.41 -7.75
CA ALA A 164 -31.81 29.49 -6.71
C ALA A 164 -32.83 28.37 -6.42
N HIS A 165 -32.32 27.14 -6.28
CA HIS A 165 -32.97 26.09 -5.50
C HIS A 165 -31.98 25.56 -4.46
N GLN A 166 -32.26 25.87 -3.19
CA GLN A 166 -31.65 25.30 -2.00
C GLN A 166 -32.25 23.91 -1.73
N ALA A 167 -31.44 22.87 -1.85
CA ALA A 167 -31.68 21.58 -1.20
C ALA A 167 -30.34 20.86 -1.02
N LEU A 168 -29.76 20.98 0.17
CA LEU A 168 -28.43 20.47 0.52
C LEU A 168 -28.54 19.04 1.07
N GLY A 169 -27.86 18.09 0.42
CA GLY A 169 -27.55 16.78 0.99
C GLY A 169 -26.51 16.89 2.13
N PRO A 170 -26.35 15.86 2.99
CA PRO A 170 -25.70 15.97 4.30
C PRO A 170 -24.17 16.04 4.30
N TYR A 171 -23.51 16.17 3.14
CA TYR A 171 -22.06 16.39 3.02
C TYR A 171 -21.83 17.70 2.27
N GLY A 172 -21.50 18.76 3.01
CA GLY A 172 -21.10 20.02 2.42
C GLY A 172 -19.79 19.90 1.65
N ARG A 173 -19.57 20.79 0.68
CA ARG A 173 -18.28 20.91 -0.01
C ARG A 173 -17.19 21.28 1.00
N GLY A 174 -16.07 20.53 1.03
CA GLY A 174 -15.16 20.56 2.18
C GLY A 174 -13.85 21.34 2.02
N ALA A 175 -13.21 21.29 0.85
CA ALA A 175 -11.91 21.95 0.64
C ALA A 175 -11.68 22.34 -0.82
N GLU A 176 -10.86 23.36 -1.04
CA GLU A 176 -10.41 23.81 -2.36
C GLU A 176 -8.89 23.69 -2.47
N LEU A 177 -8.43 23.06 -3.56
CA LEU A 177 -7.03 22.90 -3.89
C LEU A 177 -6.67 23.86 -5.01
N ALA A 178 -5.71 24.75 -4.76
CA ALA A 178 -5.27 25.73 -5.74
C ALA A 178 -3.75 25.70 -5.89
N ARG A 179 -3.28 25.94 -7.12
CA ARG A 179 -1.87 26.19 -7.43
C ARG A 179 -1.68 27.70 -7.53
N SER A 180 -0.93 28.30 -6.61
CA SER A 180 -0.51 29.71 -6.74
C SER A 180 0.98 29.86 -6.47
N ARG A 181 1.70 30.52 -7.38
CA ARG A 181 3.14 30.85 -7.26
C ARG A 181 4.04 29.66 -6.86
N GLY A 182 3.81 28.48 -7.45
CA GLY A 182 4.60 27.27 -7.14
C GLY A 182 4.28 26.59 -5.80
N LEU A 183 3.49 27.23 -4.93
CA LEU A 183 3.04 26.67 -3.66
C LEU A 183 1.71 25.94 -3.82
N ARG A 184 1.62 24.76 -3.19
CA ARG A 184 0.39 23.97 -3.09
C ARG A 184 -0.39 24.48 -1.89
N ARG A 185 -1.56 25.07 -2.13
CA ARG A 185 -2.43 25.59 -1.07
C ARG A 185 -3.69 24.74 -0.97
N ALA A 186 -4.12 24.51 0.26
CA ALA A 186 -5.41 23.91 0.57
C ALA A 186 -6.20 24.87 1.46
N ALA A 187 -7.43 25.19 1.07
CA ALA A 187 -8.34 25.99 1.87
C ALA A 187 -9.54 25.13 2.28
N ILE A 188 -9.89 25.18 3.57
CA ILE A 188 -11.07 24.47 4.08
C ILE A 188 -12.27 25.41 3.98
N ARG A 189 -13.36 24.89 3.41
CA ARG A 189 -14.59 25.67 3.21
C ARG A 189 -15.35 25.86 4.53
N PRO A 190 -16.12 26.96 4.66
CA PRO A 190 -16.90 27.25 5.87
C PRO A 190 -17.82 26.11 6.32
N GLU A 191 -18.44 25.41 5.37
CA GLU A 191 -19.44 24.37 5.64
C GLU A 191 -18.83 23.17 6.41
N LEU A 192 -17.56 22.82 6.13
CA LEU A 192 -16.86 21.79 6.91
C LEU A 192 -16.53 22.27 8.32
N ARG A 193 -16.24 23.57 8.50
CA ARG A 193 -15.98 24.16 9.81
C ARG A 193 -17.20 24.09 10.73
N GLU A 194 -18.38 24.33 10.16
CA GLU A 194 -19.65 24.27 10.89
C GLU A 194 -20.07 22.84 11.24
N SER A 195 -19.57 21.84 10.51
CA SER A 195 -19.93 20.43 10.72
C SER A 195 -19.31 19.80 11.97
N GLY A 196 -18.28 20.41 12.56
CA GLY A 196 -17.49 19.84 13.66
C GLY A 196 -16.66 18.60 13.27
N LEU A 197 -16.64 18.22 11.99
CA LEU A 197 -15.82 17.13 11.49
C LEU A 197 -14.39 17.60 11.31
N GLU A 198 -13.43 16.75 11.68
CA GLU A 198 -12.01 17.09 11.62
C GLU A 198 -11.25 16.01 10.85
N PRO A 199 -11.22 16.06 9.51
CA PRO A 199 -10.67 14.97 8.71
C PRO A 199 -9.18 14.72 8.94
N SER A 200 -8.36 15.73 9.23
CA SER A 200 -6.92 15.54 9.41
C SER A 200 -6.43 16.35 10.61
N PRO A 201 -6.84 15.98 11.84
CA PRO A 201 -6.63 16.81 13.03
C PRO A 201 -5.15 17.05 13.33
N LEU A 202 -4.27 16.13 12.91
CA LEU A 202 -2.83 16.19 13.20
C LEU A 202 -2.04 17.08 12.23
N LEU A 203 -2.45 17.18 10.97
CA LEU A 203 -1.67 17.87 9.92
C LEU A 203 -2.45 19.00 9.23
N MET A 204 -3.78 18.88 9.18
CA MET A 204 -4.69 19.84 8.56
C MET A 204 -5.97 19.95 9.38
N SER A 205 -5.84 20.42 10.62
CA SER A 205 -6.98 20.73 11.48
C SER A 205 -7.95 21.70 10.80
N VAL A 206 -9.20 21.72 11.25
CA VAL A 206 -10.21 22.53 10.57
C VAL A 206 -10.09 23.99 11.03
N ARG A 207 -9.56 24.86 10.17
CA ARG A 207 -9.38 26.30 10.45
C ARG A 207 -9.66 27.20 9.24
N ALA A 208 -9.80 28.49 9.49
CA ALA A 208 -10.12 29.49 8.47
C ALA A 208 -8.94 29.78 7.52
N GLN A 209 -7.71 29.71 8.03
CA GLN A 209 -6.51 30.00 7.26
C GLN A 209 -6.21 28.88 6.26
N SER A 210 -5.75 29.25 5.07
CA SER A 210 -5.24 28.28 4.11
C SER A 210 -3.96 27.63 4.62
N TYR A 211 -3.79 26.35 4.32
CA TYR A 211 -2.56 25.61 4.53
C TYR A 211 -1.59 25.84 3.36
N ALA A 212 -0.31 25.95 3.67
CA ALA A 212 0.78 25.93 2.71
C ALA A 212 1.77 24.84 3.11
N PHE A 213 2.29 24.11 2.13
CA PHE A 213 3.21 22.99 2.35
C PHE A 213 4.52 23.22 1.58
N PRO A 214 5.38 24.15 2.04
CA PRO A 214 6.62 24.48 1.35
C PRO A 214 7.58 23.29 1.25
N GLU A 215 7.70 22.47 2.30
CA GLU A 215 8.48 21.21 2.28
C GLU A 215 8.09 20.22 1.16
N LEU A 216 6.84 20.27 0.67
CA LEU A 216 6.37 19.42 -0.43
C LEU A 216 6.75 19.96 -1.82
N ALA A 217 7.25 21.18 -1.92
CA ALA A 217 7.77 21.76 -3.16
C ALA A 217 9.21 21.32 -3.42
N GLU A 218 10.03 21.18 -2.37
CA GLU A 218 11.46 20.84 -2.48
C GLU A 218 11.72 19.33 -2.53
N ARG A 219 10.83 18.52 -1.93
CA ARG A 219 10.91 17.06 -1.96
C ARG A 219 9.65 16.51 -2.63
N PRO A 220 9.75 15.76 -3.74
CA PRO A 220 8.60 15.25 -4.49
C PRO A 220 7.87 14.09 -3.78
N THR A 221 7.88 14.06 -2.45
CA THR A 221 7.09 13.13 -1.65
C THR A 221 5.61 13.48 -1.86
N PHE A 222 4.72 12.48 -1.86
CA PHE A 222 3.27 12.69 -2.04
C PHE A 222 2.86 13.38 -3.34
N THR A 223 3.73 13.40 -4.35
CA THR A 223 3.55 14.18 -5.58
C THR A 223 3.29 15.66 -5.32
N GLY A 224 3.71 16.20 -4.17
CA GLY A 224 3.47 17.58 -3.75
C GLY A 224 2.07 17.87 -3.19
N LEU A 225 1.23 16.86 -2.95
CA LEU A 225 -0.10 17.02 -2.34
C LEU A 225 -0.04 16.84 -0.83
N PRO A 226 -0.96 17.46 -0.05
CA PRO A 226 -1.09 17.16 1.36
C PRO A 226 -1.35 15.66 1.56
N GLY A 227 -0.75 15.05 2.59
CA GLY A 227 -0.75 13.60 2.77
C GLY A 227 -2.14 12.96 2.74
N MET A 228 -3.14 13.60 3.35
CA MET A 228 -4.55 13.15 3.33
C MET A 228 -5.11 13.00 1.92
N VAL A 229 -4.76 13.93 1.01
CA VAL A 229 -5.23 13.94 -0.38
C VAL A 229 -4.37 13.04 -1.25
N ALA A 230 -3.06 13.01 -1.00
CA ALA A 230 -2.11 12.24 -1.78
C ALA A 230 -2.36 10.73 -1.71
N ASP A 231 -2.91 10.23 -0.61
CA ASP A 231 -3.19 8.79 -0.47
C ASP A 231 -4.39 8.31 -1.29
N SER A 232 -5.19 9.22 -1.82
CA SER A 232 -6.23 8.88 -2.80
C SER A 232 -5.63 8.59 -4.19
N LEU A 233 -4.39 9.01 -4.45
CA LEU A 233 -3.79 8.83 -5.77
C LEU A 233 -3.57 7.34 -6.08
N PRO A 234 -3.80 6.92 -7.34
CA PRO A 234 -3.50 5.56 -7.78
C PRO A 234 -2.02 5.19 -7.57
N GLU A 235 -1.77 3.93 -7.24
CA GLU A 235 -0.42 3.34 -7.18
C GLU A 235 -0.06 2.64 -8.49
N ARG A 236 0.89 1.70 -8.51
CA ARG A 236 1.50 1.18 -9.76
C ARG A 236 0.47 0.68 -10.77
N PHE A 237 -0.42 -0.23 -10.36
CA PHE A 237 -1.41 -0.79 -11.28
C PHE A 237 -2.39 0.27 -11.79
N GLY A 238 -2.92 1.12 -10.90
CA GLY A 238 -3.82 2.19 -11.30
C GLY A 238 -3.16 3.27 -12.17
N ASN A 239 -1.88 3.58 -11.97
CA ASN A 239 -1.12 4.47 -12.85
C ASN A 239 -0.92 3.87 -14.24
N ARG A 240 -0.64 2.55 -14.35
CA ARG A 240 -0.57 1.87 -15.66
C ARG A 240 -1.90 1.89 -16.40
N LEU A 241 -3.02 1.73 -15.68
CA LEU A 241 -4.35 1.87 -16.29
C LEU A 241 -4.58 3.28 -16.81
N LEU A 242 -4.27 4.29 -15.99
CA LEU A 242 -4.39 5.70 -16.36
C LEU A 242 -3.50 6.07 -17.55
N GLU A 243 -2.26 5.57 -17.61
CA GLU A 243 -1.36 5.74 -18.76
C GLU A 243 -1.99 5.23 -20.06
N ARG A 244 -2.63 4.05 -20.03
CA ARG A 244 -3.31 3.50 -21.21
C ARG A 244 -4.50 4.33 -21.65
N TRP A 245 -5.32 4.76 -20.69
CA TRP A 245 -6.45 5.62 -20.98
C TRP A 245 -6.02 6.95 -21.61
N LEU A 246 -4.98 7.58 -21.06
CA LEU A 246 -4.42 8.82 -21.60
C LEU A 246 -3.81 8.62 -22.99
N ALA A 247 -3.12 7.50 -23.22
CA ALA A 247 -2.52 7.21 -24.52
C ALA A 247 -3.55 7.18 -25.66
N ARG A 248 -4.80 6.75 -25.39
CA ARG A 248 -5.91 6.81 -26.36
C ARG A 248 -6.30 8.24 -26.72
N GLN A 249 -6.14 9.16 -25.79
CA GLN A 249 -6.41 10.58 -25.98
C GLN A 249 -5.19 11.34 -26.53
N GLY A 250 -4.10 10.64 -26.87
CA GLY A 250 -2.84 11.26 -27.29
C GLY A 250 -2.11 12.01 -26.16
N ARG A 251 -2.41 11.70 -24.89
CA ARG A 251 -1.81 12.33 -23.70
C ARG A 251 -0.88 11.35 -22.98
N ARG A 252 0.08 11.88 -22.22
CA ARG A 252 0.95 11.07 -21.35
C ARG A 252 0.67 11.36 -19.88
N LEU A 253 0.93 10.39 -19.00
CA LEU A 253 0.76 10.57 -17.55
C LEU A 253 1.64 11.69 -16.98
N ALA A 254 2.81 11.93 -17.60
CA ALA A 254 3.70 13.03 -17.24
C ALA A 254 3.09 14.41 -17.51
N ASP A 255 2.11 14.49 -18.40
CA ASP A 255 1.42 15.74 -18.74
C ASP A 255 0.30 16.06 -17.74
N LEU A 256 -0.09 15.10 -16.87
CA LEU A 256 -1.09 15.32 -15.83
C LEU A 256 -0.49 15.91 -14.55
N THR A 257 -1.07 17.03 -14.12
CA THR A 257 -0.88 17.54 -12.77
C THR A 257 -1.52 16.61 -11.73
N PRO A 258 -1.03 16.61 -10.47
CA PRO A 258 -1.66 15.83 -9.41
C PRO A 258 -3.13 16.18 -9.16
N ILE A 259 -3.55 17.42 -9.43
CA ILE A 259 -4.96 17.82 -9.33
C ILE A 259 -5.79 17.17 -10.43
N GLU A 260 -5.30 17.12 -11.68
CA GLU A 260 -5.98 16.40 -12.76
C GLU A 260 -6.08 14.90 -12.48
N ARG A 261 -5.08 14.31 -11.82
CA ARG A 261 -5.15 12.90 -11.38
C ARG A 261 -6.25 12.67 -10.34
N LEU A 262 -6.46 13.63 -9.43
CA LEU A 262 -7.57 13.57 -8.47
C LEU A 262 -8.93 13.77 -9.17
N ALA A 263 -9.02 14.69 -10.13
CA ALA A 263 -10.23 14.88 -10.94
C ALA A 263 -10.58 13.62 -11.74
N TYR A 264 -9.58 12.93 -12.28
CA TYR A 264 -9.76 11.62 -12.91
C TYR A 264 -10.30 10.59 -11.90
N LEU A 265 -9.83 10.60 -10.65
CA LEU A 265 -10.37 9.69 -9.63
C LEU A 265 -11.85 9.97 -9.34
N GLY A 266 -12.23 11.25 -9.31
CA GLY A 266 -13.62 11.68 -9.12
C GLY A 266 -14.20 11.14 -7.81
N ARG A 267 -15.28 10.37 -7.93
CA ARG A 267 -15.98 9.72 -6.80
C ARG A 267 -15.49 8.32 -6.47
N ARG A 268 -14.52 7.81 -7.24
CA ARG A 268 -14.04 6.42 -7.20
C ARG A 268 -12.96 6.19 -6.13
N GLY A 269 -12.68 7.17 -5.29
CA GLY A 269 -11.68 7.08 -4.24
C GLY A 269 -12.02 6.06 -3.15
N LEU A 270 -10.97 5.56 -2.48
CA LEU A 270 -11.12 4.89 -1.20
C LEU A 270 -11.51 5.90 -0.12
N GLY A 271 -12.34 5.48 0.83
CA GLY A 271 -12.91 6.38 1.83
C GLY A 271 -14.06 7.22 1.29
N ALA A 272 -14.18 8.42 1.86
CA ALA A 272 -15.29 9.36 1.65
C ALA A 272 -14.86 10.66 0.95
N LEU A 273 -13.59 10.76 0.52
CA LEU A 273 -13.14 11.91 -0.27
C LEU A 273 -13.55 11.71 -1.73
N GLU A 274 -14.25 12.70 -2.24
CA GLU A 274 -14.65 12.80 -3.65
C GLU A 274 -14.06 14.09 -4.23
N TYR A 275 -13.69 14.04 -5.51
CA TYR A 275 -13.02 15.13 -6.21
C TYR A 275 -13.90 15.63 -7.35
N GLU A 276 -14.08 16.95 -7.44
CA GLU A 276 -14.82 17.60 -8.51
C GLU A 276 -13.94 18.64 -9.22
N PRO A 277 -14.05 18.80 -10.57
CA PRO A 277 -15.00 18.12 -11.45
C PRO A 277 -14.67 16.63 -11.64
N ASP A 278 -15.71 15.81 -11.81
CA ASP A 278 -15.53 14.41 -12.17
C ASP A 278 -15.02 14.34 -13.61
N GLY A 279 -13.85 13.72 -13.81
CA GLY A 279 -13.22 13.59 -15.12
C GLY A 279 -13.88 12.55 -16.02
N ASP A 280 -14.88 11.81 -15.53
CA ASP A 280 -15.53 10.71 -16.23
C ASP A 280 -17.07 10.85 -16.17
N PRO A 281 -17.73 11.20 -17.28
CA PRO A 281 -19.19 11.38 -17.31
C PRO A 281 -19.97 10.08 -17.06
N ASP A 282 -19.35 8.91 -17.24
CA ASP A 282 -19.96 7.59 -17.05
C ASP A 282 -19.67 6.96 -15.67
N ALA A 283 -19.04 7.71 -14.75
CA ALA A 283 -18.62 7.21 -13.44
C ALA A 283 -19.74 6.61 -12.57
N ASN A 284 -21.01 6.86 -12.90
CA ASN A 284 -22.18 6.36 -12.16
C ASN A 284 -22.91 5.19 -12.84
N THR A 285 -22.36 4.64 -13.93
CA THR A 285 -23.00 3.53 -14.64
C THR A 285 -22.66 2.21 -13.97
N VAL A 286 -23.68 1.53 -13.44
CA VAL A 286 -23.56 0.15 -12.94
C VAL A 286 -23.58 -0.79 -14.15
N ILE A 287 -22.48 -1.49 -14.38
CA ILE A 287 -22.36 -2.49 -15.45
C ILE A 287 -22.18 -3.87 -14.83
N ALA A 288 -22.73 -4.89 -15.49
CA ALA A 288 -22.42 -6.29 -15.17
C ALA A 288 -20.98 -6.58 -15.60
N VAL A 289 -20.28 -7.38 -14.81
CA VAL A 289 -18.85 -7.62 -14.99
C VAL A 289 -18.54 -9.10 -14.87
N GLU A 290 -17.90 -9.65 -15.89
CA GLU A 290 -17.32 -10.98 -15.86
C GLU A 290 -15.92 -10.90 -15.26
N VAL A 291 -15.67 -11.65 -14.17
CA VAL A 291 -14.38 -11.58 -13.44
C VAL A 291 -13.23 -12.07 -14.31
N ASP A 292 -13.41 -13.12 -15.12
CA ASP A 292 -12.41 -13.61 -16.07
C ASP A 292 -12.00 -12.54 -17.10
N GLU A 293 -12.95 -11.70 -17.55
CA GLU A 293 -12.66 -10.56 -18.44
C GLU A 293 -11.72 -9.55 -17.75
N LEU A 294 -11.99 -9.21 -16.48
CA LEU A 294 -11.11 -8.32 -15.71
C LEU A 294 -9.71 -8.88 -15.52
N VAL A 295 -9.60 -10.19 -15.24
CA VAL A 295 -8.30 -10.83 -15.02
C VAL A 295 -7.48 -10.82 -16.31
N ARG A 296 -8.08 -11.18 -17.45
CA ARG A 296 -7.42 -11.12 -18.77
C ARG A 296 -6.91 -9.72 -19.10
N ILE A 297 -7.71 -8.68 -18.82
CA ILE A 297 -7.28 -7.30 -19.04
C ILE A 297 -6.14 -6.92 -18.08
N ALA A 298 -6.23 -7.31 -16.81
CA ALA A 298 -5.18 -7.04 -15.82
C ALA A 298 -3.84 -7.71 -16.20
N GLU A 299 -3.88 -8.96 -16.66
CA GLU A 299 -2.73 -9.68 -17.19
C GLU A 299 -2.13 -8.95 -18.39
N GLN A 300 -2.95 -8.51 -19.35
CA GLN A 300 -2.50 -7.71 -20.49
C GLN A 300 -1.86 -6.38 -20.06
N ILE A 301 -2.37 -5.75 -19.00
CA ILE A 301 -1.80 -4.52 -18.41
C ILE A 301 -0.41 -4.76 -17.82
N LEU A 302 -0.21 -5.90 -17.18
CA LEU A 302 1.00 -6.18 -16.43
C LEU A 302 2.08 -6.88 -17.26
N ALA A 303 1.69 -7.70 -18.24
CA ALA A 303 2.59 -8.40 -19.17
C ALA A 303 3.31 -7.45 -20.15
N GLN A 304 2.70 -6.31 -20.48
CA GLN A 304 3.27 -5.34 -21.43
C GLN A 304 4.33 -4.48 -20.74
N ARG A 305 5.55 -5.02 -20.63
CA ARG A 305 6.64 -4.35 -19.93
C ARG A 305 7.32 -3.23 -20.73
N GLU A 306 7.42 -3.29 -22.06
CA GLU A 306 8.33 -2.36 -22.78
C GLU A 306 7.95 -2.00 -24.24
N GLN A 307 6.76 -2.36 -24.75
CA GLN A 307 6.34 -1.94 -26.10
C GLN A 307 4.89 -1.43 -26.13
N PRO A 308 4.61 -0.32 -26.82
CA PRO A 308 3.25 0.07 -27.16
C PRO A 308 2.73 -0.92 -28.21
N LEU A 309 2.09 -2.00 -27.76
CA LEU A 309 1.23 -2.80 -28.64
C LEU A 309 -0.02 -1.97 -28.97
N PRO A 310 -0.65 -2.18 -30.14
CA PRO A 310 -1.92 -1.57 -30.47
C PRO A 310 -2.92 -1.81 -29.34
N LEU A 311 -3.70 -0.78 -29.03
CA LEU A 311 -4.82 -0.88 -28.09
C LEU A 311 -5.64 -2.13 -28.44
N PRO A 312 -6.08 -2.94 -27.46
CA PRO A 312 -6.97 -4.06 -27.76
C PRO A 312 -8.15 -3.54 -28.60
N PRO A 313 -8.50 -4.20 -29.70
CA PRO A 313 -9.63 -3.76 -30.53
C PRO A 313 -10.91 -3.83 -29.70
N GLY A 314 -11.57 -2.68 -29.55
CA GLY A 314 -12.81 -2.51 -28.79
C GLY A 314 -12.68 -1.41 -27.73
N ASP A 315 -13.48 -0.34 -27.87
CA ASP A 315 -13.62 0.72 -26.86
C ASP A 315 -14.09 0.14 -25.50
N ASP A 316 -14.90 -0.92 -25.52
CA ASP A 316 -15.64 -1.36 -24.34
C ASP A 316 -14.78 -1.99 -23.23
N ALA A 317 -13.75 -2.77 -23.54
CA ALA A 317 -13.03 -3.55 -22.51
C ALA A 317 -12.19 -2.69 -21.55
N LEU A 318 -11.44 -1.71 -22.08
CA LEU A 318 -10.68 -0.77 -21.24
C LEU A 318 -11.62 0.17 -20.50
N HIS A 319 -12.68 0.64 -21.16
CA HIS A 319 -13.72 1.45 -20.53
C HIS A 319 -14.39 0.69 -19.37
N LYS A 320 -14.72 -0.59 -19.54
CA LYS A 320 -15.23 -1.46 -18.46
C LYS A 320 -14.24 -1.54 -17.29
N LEU A 321 -12.94 -1.72 -17.53
CA LEU A 321 -11.98 -1.81 -16.41
C LEU A 321 -11.81 -0.48 -15.67
N ILE A 322 -11.83 0.64 -16.39
CA ILE A 322 -11.84 1.99 -15.81
C ILE A 322 -13.11 2.23 -15.01
N GLN A 323 -14.25 1.79 -15.55
CA GLN A 323 -15.53 1.81 -14.88
C GLN A 323 -15.50 0.96 -13.63
N VAL A 324 -14.87 -0.21 -13.64
CA VAL A 324 -14.70 -1.14 -12.49
C VAL A 324 -13.60 -0.71 -11.51
N GLY A 325 -12.95 0.43 -11.78
CA GLY A 325 -12.20 1.23 -10.81
C GLY A 325 -11.06 0.50 -10.13
N THR A 326 -9.90 0.52 -10.77
CA THR A 326 -8.64 0.03 -10.19
C THR A 326 -7.94 1.09 -9.33
N SER A 327 -8.70 2.05 -8.78
CA SER A 327 -8.20 3.17 -7.97
C SER A 327 -7.82 2.80 -6.54
N ALA A 328 -8.09 1.56 -6.12
CA ALA A 328 -7.72 1.11 -4.79
C ALA A 328 -6.19 0.99 -4.69
N GLY A 329 -5.57 1.78 -3.80
CA GLY A 329 -4.11 1.85 -3.63
C GLY A 329 -3.45 0.50 -3.33
N GLY A 330 -2.18 0.34 -3.72
CA GLY A 330 -1.33 -0.86 -3.62
C GLY A 330 -0.80 -1.35 -4.99
N ALA A 331 0.22 -2.22 -5.00
CA ALA A 331 0.89 -2.68 -6.23
C ALA A 331 0.12 -3.77 -7.01
N LYS A 332 -0.54 -4.69 -6.30
CA LYS A 332 -1.28 -5.84 -6.88
C LYS A 332 -2.49 -5.41 -7.73
N ALA A 333 -2.80 -6.20 -8.76
CA ALA A 333 -3.99 -6.01 -9.57
C ALA A 333 -5.27 -6.23 -8.75
N LYS A 334 -6.15 -5.23 -8.74
CA LYS A 334 -7.37 -5.23 -7.95
C LYS A 334 -8.47 -4.38 -8.57
N ALA A 335 -9.71 -4.68 -8.21
CA ALA A 335 -10.89 -3.96 -8.67
C ALA A 335 -11.86 -3.72 -7.51
N ILE A 336 -12.65 -2.64 -7.64
CA ILE A 336 -13.77 -2.35 -6.74
C ILE A 336 -15.04 -2.86 -7.41
N VAL A 337 -15.72 -3.78 -6.75
CA VAL A 337 -16.91 -4.45 -7.31
C VAL A 337 -18.09 -4.41 -6.34
N ALA A 338 -19.29 -4.52 -6.90
CA ALA A 338 -20.50 -4.83 -6.18
C ALA A 338 -20.82 -6.32 -6.39
N TRP A 339 -20.98 -7.08 -5.32
CA TRP A 339 -21.23 -8.53 -5.39
C TRP A 339 -22.52 -8.91 -4.66
N ASN A 340 -23.31 -9.76 -5.31
CA ASN A 340 -24.51 -10.36 -4.75
C ASN A 340 -24.24 -11.84 -4.46
N GLU A 341 -24.18 -12.18 -3.18
CA GLU A 341 -23.84 -13.52 -2.70
C GLU A 341 -24.86 -14.60 -3.13
N GLN A 342 -26.14 -14.24 -3.26
CA GLN A 342 -27.20 -15.20 -3.60
C GLN A 342 -27.19 -15.60 -5.08
N THR A 343 -26.89 -14.64 -5.95
CA THR A 343 -26.89 -14.83 -7.41
C THR A 343 -25.49 -15.06 -7.97
N ASN A 344 -24.46 -14.85 -7.13
CA ASN A 344 -23.05 -14.78 -7.50
C ASN A 344 -22.72 -13.73 -8.58
N GLN A 345 -23.62 -12.76 -8.83
CA GLN A 345 -23.40 -11.73 -9.83
C GLN A 345 -22.42 -10.67 -9.33
N VAL A 346 -21.54 -10.23 -10.25
CA VAL A 346 -20.57 -9.17 -10.02
C VAL A 346 -20.90 -7.97 -10.92
N MET A 347 -20.88 -6.78 -10.33
CA MET A 347 -21.13 -5.51 -11.00
C MET A 347 -20.01 -4.51 -10.68
N SER A 348 -19.93 -3.42 -11.44
CA SER A 348 -19.05 -2.30 -11.11
C SER A 348 -19.40 -1.72 -9.73
N GLY A 349 -18.40 -1.49 -8.88
CA GLY A 349 -18.56 -1.11 -7.47
C GLY A 349 -18.40 0.38 -7.15
N GLN A 350 -18.44 1.25 -8.16
CA GLN A 350 -18.16 2.69 -8.08
C GLN A 350 -19.40 3.49 -7.71
N ALA A 351 -20.55 3.08 -8.23
CA ALA A 351 -21.85 3.64 -7.90
C ALA A 351 -22.46 2.97 -6.67
N GLU A 352 -23.57 3.49 -6.16
CA GLU A 352 -24.31 2.84 -5.07
C GLU A 352 -24.71 1.41 -5.47
N CYS A 353 -24.45 0.45 -4.56
CA CYS A 353 -24.84 -0.94 -4.79
C CYS A 353 -26.36 -1.04 -4.98
N PRO A 354 -26.83 -1.73 -6.04
CA PRO A 354 -28.23 -2.11 -6.15
C PRO A 354 -28.69 -2.96 -4.95
N PRO A 355 -30.01 -3.05 -4.68
CA PRO A 355 -30.53 -3.91 -3.62
C PRO A 355 -30.03 -5.36 -3.76
N GLY A 356 -29.54 -5.93 -2.65
CA GLY A 356 -28.96 -7.29 -2.63
C GLY A 356 -27.46 -7.36 -2.97
N PHE A 357 -26.87 -6.26 -3.44
CA PHE A 357 -25.42 -6.16 -3.67
C PHE A 357 -24.72 -5.49 -2.49
N THR A 358 -23.46 -5.85 -2.29
CA THR A 358 -22.58 -5.24 -1.29
C THR A 358 -21.24 -4.86 -1.92
N HIS A 359 -20.55 -3.89 -1.34
CA HIS A 359 -19.26 -3.41 -1.88
C HIS A 359 -18.08 -4.27 -1.43
N TRP A 360 -17.28 -4.68 -2.40
CA TRP A 360 -16.08 -5.50 -2.20
C TRP A 360 -14.89 -4.92 -2.95
N LEU A 361 -13.71 -5.28 -2.48
CA LEU A 361 -12.47 -5.19 -3.21
C LEU A 361 -12.05 -6.61 -3.59
N ILE A 362 -11.85 -6.87 -4.87
CA ILE A 362 -11.32 -8.14 -5.38
C ILE A 362 -9.84 -7.97 -5.74
N LYS A 363 -9.00 -8.89 -5.28
CA LYS A 363 -7.57 -8.99 -5.62
C LYS A 363 -7.37 -10.24 -6.48
N PHE A 364 -6.80 -10.04 -7.66
CA PHE A 364 -6.73 -11.11 -8.65
C PHE A 364 -5.59 -12.09 -8.36
N ASP A 365 -5.91 -13.39 -8.28
CA ASP A 365 -4.96 -14.50 -8.30
C ASP A 365 -4.26 -14.63 -9.66
N GLU A 366 -3.06 -15.19 -9.67
CA GLU A 366 -2.24 -15.51 -10.87
C GLU A 366 -1.80 -14.33 -11.74
N VAL A 367 -1.92 -13.10 -11.25
CA VAL A 367 -1.42 -11.92 -11.96
C VAL A 367 -0.01 -11.57 -11.45
N ASP A 368 1.01 -11.92 -12.24
CA ASP A 368 2.43 -11.77 -11.88
C ASP A 368 2.81 -10.31 -11.57
N ASP A 369 3.26 -10.08 -10.33
CA ASP A 369 3.92 -8.85 -9.88
C ASP A 369 5.33 -9.20 -9.37
N GLU A 370 6.35 -8.44 -9.77
CA GLU A 370 7.77 -8.72 -9.51
C GLU A 370 8.10 -8.85 -8.00
N GLU A 371 7.28 -8.22 -7.18
CA GLU A 371 7.46 -8.12 -5.74
C GLU A 371 7.04 -9.39 -4.99
N HIS A 372 6.19 -10.24 -5.55
CA HIS A 372 5.65 -11.42 -4.85
C HIS A 372 6.21 -12.73 -5.44
N ALA A 373 6.80 -13.56 -4.58
CA ALA A 373 7.22 -14.90 -4.97
C ALA A 373 5.98 -15.80 -5.14
N SER A 374 5.72 -16.26 -6.37
CA SER A 374 4.58 -17.08 -6.78
C SER A 374 3.22 -16.38 -6.74
N ALA A 375 2.83 -15.72 -7.84
CA ALA A 375 1.49 -15.17 -8.01
C ALA A 375 0.38 -16.25 -8.03
N ARG A 376 0.75 -17.52 -8.25
CA ARG A 376 -0.18 -18.65 -8.18
C ARG A 376 -0.62 -18.94 -6.75
N HIS A 377 -1.94 -19.02 -6.55
CA HIS A 377 -2.62 -19.25 -5.27
C HIS A 377 -2.49 -18.12 -4.26
N ILE A 378 -2.03 -16.92 -4.65
CA ILE A 378 -1.89 -15.79 -3.73
C ILE A 378 -3.23 -15.42 -3.11
N GLY A 379 -4.33 -15.56 -3.85
CA GLY A 379 -5.67 -15.32 -3.31
C GLY A 379 -6.02 -16.27 -2.16
N ARG A 380 -5.67 -17.55 -2.29
CA ARG A 380 -5.85 -18.56 -1.22
C ARG A 380 -4.91 -18.31 -0.04
N VAL A 381 -3.66 -17.91 -0.31
CA VAL A 381 -2.70 -17.54 0.75
C VAL A 381 -3.22 -16.35 1.55
N GLU A 382 -3.70 -15.31 0.88
CA GLU A 382 -4.25 -14.12 1.55
C GLU A 382 -5.54 -14.45 2.34
N TYR A 383 -6.38 -15.35 1.83
CA TYR A 383 -7.52 -15.86 2.57
C TYR A 383 -7.12 -16.68 3.80
N ALA A 384 -6.09 -17.54 3.70
CA ALA A 384 -5.57 -18.25 4.87
C ALA A 384 -5.05 -17.28 5.94
N TYR A 385 -4.39 -16.19 5.55
CA TYR A 385 -3.98 -15.12 6.47
C TYR A 385 -5.15 -14.44 7.14
N HIS A 386 -6.22 -14.14 6.39
CA HIS A 386 -7.47 -13.63 6.97
C HIS A 386 -8.02 -14.58 8.04
N VAL A 387 -8.13 -15.88 7.73
CA VAL A 387 -8.65 -16.88 8.69
C VAL A 387 -7.76 -16.96 9.93
N MET A 388 -6.44 -17.02 9.78
CA MET A 388 -5.51 -17.01 10.92
C MET A 388 -5.61 -15.71 11.74
N ALA A 389 -5.73 -14.56 11.10
CA ALA A 389 -5.84 -13.27 11.78
C ALA A 389 -7.13 -13.19 12.62
N VAL A 390 -8.27 -13.60 12.06
CA VAL A 390 -9.55 -13.65 12.78
C VAL A 390 -9.48 -14.64 13.95
N LEU A 391 -8.88 -15.82 13.76
CA LEU A 391 -8.67 -16.80 14.84
C LEU A 391 -7.77 -16.26 15.95
N ALA A 392 -6.78 -15.42 15.62
CA ALA A 392 -5.91 -14.77 16.59
C ALA A 392 -6.58 -13.58 17.31
N GLY A 393 -7.83 -13.23 16.95
CA GLY A 393 -8.57 -12.11 17.54
C GLY A 393 -8.32 -10.75 16.88
N ILE A 394 -7.72 -10.71 15.68
CA ILE A 394 -7.59 -9.48 14.90
C ILE A 394 -8.93 -9.12 14.29
N GLU A 395 -9.39 -7.89 14.54
CA GLU A 395 -10.61 -7.37 13.92
C GLU A 395 -10.39 -7.16 12.41
N MET A 396 -11.10 -7.90 11.57
CA MET A 396 -11.09 -7.78 10.11
C MET A 396 -12.53 -7.74 9.57
N THR A 397 -12.70 -7.14 8.39
CA THR A 397 -13.94 -7.32 7.64
C THR A 397 -14.04 -8.73 7.07
N GLU A 398 -15.27 -9.09 6.73
CA GLU A 398 -15.58 -10.31 5.99
C GLU A 398 -14.75 -10.41 4.72
N CYS A 399 -14.10 -11.55 4.53
CA CYS A 399 -13.37 -11.89 3.31
C CYS A 399 -13.92 -13.21 2.74
N ARG A 400 -13.81 -13.38 1.43
CA ARG A 400 -14.29 -14.54 0.68
C ARG A 400 -13.29 -14.91 -0.41
N LEU A 401 -13.37 -16.15 -0.89
CA LEU A 401 -12.72 -16.57 -2.13
C LEU A 401 -13.76 -16.60 -3.24
N PHE A 402 -13.50 -15.89 -4.33
CA PHE A 402 -14.30 -15.97 -5.55
C PHE A 402 -13.64 -16.96 -6.50
N ALA A 403 -14.32 -18.09 -6.73
CA ALA A 403 -13.85 -19.12 -7.63
C ALA A 403 -14.07 -18.68 -9.09
N ASP A 404 -13.01 -18.78 -9.88
CA ASP A 404 -13.02 -18.49 -11.31
C ASP A 404 -12.21 -19.56 -12.05
N GLY A 405 -12.88 -20.67 -12.39
CA GLY A 405 -12.25 -21.88 -12.89
C GLY A 405 -11.19 -22.41 -11.90
N PRO A 406 -9.90 -22.55 -12.31
CA PRO A 406 -8.83 -22.97 -11.40
C PRO A 406 -8.38 -21.87 -10.41
N ARG A 407 -8.67 -20.60 -10.73
CA ARG A 407 -8.26 -19.44 -9.92
C ARG A 407 -9.20 -19.24 -8.74
N ALA A 408 -8.67 -18.70 -7.65
CA ALA A 408 -9.50 -18.25 -6.54
C ALA A 408 -9.05 -16.86 -6.10
N HIS A 409 -9.82 -15.85 -6.49
CA HIS A 409 -9.53 -14.46 -6.19
C HIS A 409 -9.90 -14.14 -4.74
N PHE A 410 -9.05 -13.38 -4.06
CA PHE A 410 -9.35 -12.92 -2.71
C PHE A 410 -10.29 -11.72 -2.78
N MET A 411 -11.40 -11.78 -2.07
CA MET A 411 -12.33 -10.67 -1.91
C MET A 411 -12.39 -10.22 -0.46
N THR A 412 -12.37 -8.92 -0.23
CA THR A 412 -12.59 -8.32 1.09
C THR A 412 -13.70 -7.30 1.03
N ARG A 413 -14.62 -7.38 1.99
CA ARG A 413 -15.73 -6.45 2.10
C ARG A 413 -15.20 -5.08 2.50
N ARG A 414 -15.63 -4.05 1.77
CA ARG A 414 -15.23 -2.67 2.05
C ARG A 414 -15.85 -2.21 3.36
N PHE A 415 -15.01 -1.78 4.31
CA PHE A 415 -15.47 -1.16 5.57
C PHE A 415 -15.77 0.34 5.42
N ASP A 416 -15.27 0.96 4.34
CA ASP A 416 -15.44 2.38 4.03
C ASP A 416 -16.74 2.67 3.27
N ARG A 417 -17.47 1.62 2.86
CA ARG A 417 -18.76 1.70 2.16
C ARG A 417 -19.79 0.81 2.85
N GLY A 418 -21.05 1.26 2.87
CA GLY A 418 -22.17 0.41 3.28
C GLY A 418 -23.03 0.95 4.43
N HIS A 419 -24.24 0.38 4.49
CA HIS A 419 -25.35 0.77 5.34
C HIS A 419 -25.45 -0.22 6.52
N ARG A 420 -24.95 0.13 7.72
CA ARG A 420 -25.19 -0.73 8.90
C ARG A 420 -26.59 -0.42 9.46
N ALA A 421 -27.54 -1.27 9.06
CA ALA A 421 -28.73 -1.73 9.80
C ALA A 421 -29.66 -0.69 10.48
N ARG A 422 -30.91 -0.58 10.02
CA ARG A 422 -32.13 -0.16 10.78
C ARG A 422 -32.05 1.09 11.68
N SER A 423 -31.05 1.93 11.51
CA SER A 423 -31.05 3.33 11.92
C SER A 423 -30.77 4.15 10.67
N SER A 424 -31.74 4.94 10.26
CA SER A 424 -31.55 6.04 9.32
C SER A 424 -30.29 6.82 9.72
N THR A 425 -29.37 6.99 8.76
CA THR A 425 -28.13 7.78 8.83
C THR A 425 -26.85 7.02 9.27
N CYS A 426 -26.39 6.05 8.47
CA CYS A 426 -24.98 5.66 8.48
C CYS A 426 -24.21 6.43 7.39
N ARG A 427 -23.39 7.40 7.81
CA ARG A 427 -22.51 8.20 6.94
C ARG A 427 -21.31 7.35 6.45
N PRO A 428 -20.75 7.59 5.23
CA PRO A 428 -19.47 7.01 4.84
C PRO A 428 -18.42 7.33 5.92
N THR A 429 -17.76 6.31 6.43
CA THR A 429 -16.50 6.51 7.16
C THR A 429 -15.44 6.76 6.10
N ALA A 430 -14.76 7.90 6.11
CA ALA A 430 -13.61 8.03 5.23
C ALA A 430 -12.50 7.04 5.65
N ARG A 431 -11.43 6.99 4.88
CA ARG A 431 -10.21 6.32 5.26
C ARG A 431 -9.16 7.41 5.25
N TRP A 432 -8.40 7.52 6.34
CA TRP A 432 -7.39 8.55 6.44
C TRP A 432 -6.02 7.90 6.48
N PRO A 433 -5.13 8.25 5.53
CA PRO A 433 -3.75 7.79 5.60
C PRO A 433 -3.12 8.23 6.90
N THR A 434 -2.42 7.31 7.56
CA THR A 434 -1.32 7.68 8.43
C THR A 434 -0.38 8.64 7.68
N PRO A 435 0.04 9.75 8.30
CA PRO A 435 1.15 10.56 7.79
C PRO A 435 2.28 9.63 7.39
N THR A 436 2.67 9.61 6.12
CA THR A 436 3.80 8.77 5.70
C THR A 436 5.02 9.35 6.38
N VAL A 437 5.45 8.68 7.42
CA VAL A 437 6.57 9.10 8.22
C VAL A 437 7.81 8.97 7.36
N THR A 438 8.59 10.05 7.25
CA THR A 438 9.86 10.06 6.53
C THR A 438 10.78 8.96 7.07
N ARG A 439 11.76 8.56 6.23
CA ARG A 439 12.64 7.39 6.40
C ARG A 439 13.22 7.13 7.82
N PRO A 440 13.45 8.10 8.72
CA PRO A 440 13.92 7.82 10.08
C PRO A 440 12.85 7.27 11.06
N ALA A 441 11.55 7.34 10.73
CA ALA A 441 10.49 7.09 11.72
C ALA A 441 9.38 6.08 11.28
N ARG A 442 9.76 5.11 10.43
CA ARG A 442 9.00 3.86 10.20
C ARG A 442 9.09 2.93 11.41
N ARG A 443 8.59 3.36 12.56
CA ARG A 443 8.54 2.57 13.79
C ARG A 443 7.08 2.24 14.08
N THR A 444 6.82 1.03 14.56
CA THR A 444 5.47 0.68 15.02
C THR A 444 4.98 1.64 16.11
N THR A 445 5.91 2.20 16.91
CA THR A 445 5.60 3.21 17.94
C THR A 445 4.91 4.45 17.39
N SER A 446 5.16 4.83 16.14
CA SER A 446 4.50 5.95 15.48
C SER A 446 2.99 5.70 15.29
N LEU A 447 2.58 4.44 15.11
CA LEU A 447 1.16 4.06 15.03
C LEU A 447 0.47 4.23 16.38
N PHE A 448 1.11 3.80 17.48
CA PHE A 448 0.59 3.99 18.83
C PHE A 448 0.46 5.48 19.19
N ALA A 449 1.47 6.28 18.85
CA ALA A 449 1.43 7.72 19.05
C ALA A 449 0.28 8.38 18.26
N THR A 450 0.07 7.95 17.03
CA THR A 450 -1.04 8.44 16.18
C THR A 450 -2.40 8.07 16.79
N ALA A 451 -2.58 6.82 17.23
CA ALA A 451 -3.81 6.37 17.88
C ALA A 451 -4.12 7.20 19.14
N ARG A 452 -3.11 7.48 19.98
CA ARG A 452 -3.27 8.34 21.16
C ARG A 452 -3.62 9.78 20.80
N ALA A 453 -2.96 10.34 19.81
CA ALA A 453 -3.22 11.71 19.34
C ALA A 453 -4.65 11.86 18.77
N LEU A 454 -5.21 10.78 18.23
CA LEU A 454 -6.61 10.69 17.78
C LEU A 454 -7.60 10.34 18.91
N GLY A 455 -7.13 10.19 20.15
CA GLY A 455 -7.97 9.91 21.32
C GLY A 455 -8.46 8.46 21.44
N LEU A 456 -7.81 7.50 20.77
CA LEU A 456 -8.21 6.10 20.85
C LEU A 456 -7.79 5.47 22.19
N GLY A 457 -8.66 4.59 22.71
CA GLY A 457 -8.44 3.87 23.96
C GLY A 457 -7.53 2.65 23.85
N GLN A 458 -7.37 1.92 24.95
CA GLN A 458 -6.46 0.78 25.07
C GLN A 458 -6.80 -0.38 24.11
N ASP A 459 -8.09 -0.61 23.80
CA ASP A 459 -8.48 -1.68 22.87
C ASP A 459 -7.87 -1.48 21.47
N ALA A 460 -7.72 -0.23 21.02
CA ALA A 460 -7.07 0.07 19.74
C ALA A 460 -5.55 -0.15 19.79
N LEU A 461 -4.92 0.13 20.93
CA LEU A 461 -3.50 -0.12 21.13
C LEU A 461 -3.21 -1.63 21.21
N ASP A 462 -4.07 -2.38 21.92
CA ASP A 462 -4.06 -3.84 21.97
C ASP A 462 -4.20 -4.42 20.54
N GLN A 463 -5.15 -3.92 19.73
CA GLN A 463 -5.32 -4.35 18.33
C GLN A 463 -4.13 -4.00 17.43
N LEU A 464 -3.54 -2.80 17.56
CA LEU A 464 -2.34 -2.42 16.80
C LEU A 464 -1.15 -3.31 17.17
N PHE A 465 -0.98 -3.63 18.45
CA PHE A 465 0.08 -4.49 18.91
C PHE A 465 -0.12 -5.94 18.44
N LEU A 466 -1.35 -6.46 18.51
CA LEU A 466 -1.68 -7.79 18.01
C LEU A 466 -1.39 -7.91 16.50
N ARG A 467 -1.71 -6.88 15.70
CA ARG A 467 -1.37 -6.84 14.26
C ARG A 467 0.14 -6.84 14.03
N MET A 468 0.90 -6.11 14.84
CA MET A 468 2.38 -6.15 14.79
C MET A 468 2.88 -7.55 15.08
N VAL A 469 2.44 -8.17 16.18
CA VAL A 469 2.83 -9.55 16.56
C VAL A 469 2.49 -10.53 15.44
N PHE A 470 1.29 -10.45 14.88
CA PHE A 470 0.88 -11.28 13.76
C PHE A 470 1.80 -11.12 12.56
N ASN A 471 2.06 -9.88 12.10
CA ASN A 471 2.97 -9.63 10.98
C ASN A 471 4.38 -10.20 11.24
N LEU A 472 4.90 -10.04 12.46
CA LEU A 472 6.20 -10.57 12.85
C LEU A 472 6.24 -12.10 12.84
N VAL A 473 5.22 -12.76 13.39
CA VAL A 473 5.11 -14.24 13.42
C VAL A 473 4.94 -14.78 12.00
N THR A 474 4.01 -14.23 11.22
CA THR A 474 3.64 -14.74 9.90
C THR A 474 4.51 -14.21 8.76
N ARG A 475 5.61 -13.50 9.05
CA ARG A 475 6.50 -12.90 8.03
C ARG A 475 5.75 -12.04 6.99
N ASN A 476 4.80 -11.23 7.43
CA ASN A 476 4.26 -10.16 6.58
C ASN A 476 5.20 -8.95 6.68
N GLN A 477 6.13 -8.82 5.74
CA GLN A 477 7.14 -7.75 5.74
C GLN A 477 6.68 -6.49 5.00
N ASP A 478 5.60 -6.59 4.22
CA ASP A 478 4.90 -5.46 3.63
C ASP A 478 3.98 -4.75 4.65
N ASP A 479 4.42 -4.62 5.90
CA ASP A 479 3.66 -4.08 7.03
C ASP A 479 3.70 -2.55 7.12
N HIS A 480 3.80 -1.86 5.99
CA HIS A 480 4.00 -0.42 5.95
C HIS A 480 2.81 0.38 6.51
N THR A 481 3.05 1.65 6.85
CA THR A 481 2.04 2.52 7.49
C THR A 481 0.71 2.60 6.73
N LYS A 482 0.72 2.52 5.38
CA LYS A 482 -0.52 2.56 4.57
C LYS A 482 -1.45 1.34 4.76
N ASN A 483 -0.97 0.24 5.35
CA ASN A 483 -1.76 -0.93 5.71
C ASN A 483 -2.45 -0.78 7.09
N HIS A 484 -2.33 0.40 7.69
CA HIS A 484 -3.06 0.78 8.89
C HIS A 484 -3.88 2.04 8.59
N ALA A 485 -5.16 2.02 8.96
CA ALA A 485 -6.05 3.14 8.78
C ALA A 485 -6.87 3.42 10.05
N PHE A 486 -7.33 4.66 10.14
CA PHE A 486 -8.28 5.12 11.14
C PHE A 486 -9.56 5.53 10.44
N LEU A 487 -10.69 5.38 11.11
CA LEU A 487 -12.02 5.75 10.62
C LEU A 487 -12.62 6.81 11.54
N MET A 488 -13.07 7.92 10.97
CA MET A 488 -13.92 8.90 11.63
C MET A 488 -15.39 8.62 11.31
N ASP A 489 -16.24 8.64 12.32
CA ASP A 489 -17.68 8.55 12.15
C ASP A 489 -18.32 9.91 11.80
N GLY A 490 -19.63 9.91 11.59
CA GLY A 490 -20.41 11.11 11.27
C GLY A 490 -20.46 12.18 12.36
N HIS A 491 -19.89 11.90 13.55
CA HIS A 491 -19.82 12.79 14.71
C HIS A 491 -18.38 13.22 15.02
N GLY A 492 -17.42 12.92 14.13
CA GLY A 492 -16.02 13.31 14.34
C GLY A 492 -15.23 12.37 15.25
N ARG A 493 -15.78 11.22 15.67
CA ARG A 493 -15.09 10.29 16.56
C ARG A 493 -14.24 9.32 15.77
N TRP A 494 -12.99 9.17 16.19
CA TRP A 494 -12.02 8.28 15.58
C TRP A 494 -12.02 6.89 16.20
N ARG A 495 -11.85 5.88 15.35
CA ARG A 495 -11.58 4.49 15.74
C ARG A 495 -10.54 3.87 14.81
N LEU A 496 -9.92 2.77 15.25
CA LEU A 496 -9.05 1.98 14.40
C LEU A 496 -9.89 1.28 13.31
N ALA A 497 -9.43 1.29 12.06
CA ALA A 497 -10.07 0.50 11.00
C ALA A 497 -9.85 -1.00 11.24
N PRO A 498 -10.75 -1.88 10.76
CA PRO A 498 -10.44 -3.30 10.63
C PRO A 498 -9.11 -3.51 9.90
N ALA A 499 -8.36 -4.55 10.25
CA ALA A 499 -7.13 -4.90 9.53
C ALA A 499 -7.44 -5.33 8.10
N TYR A 500 -6.52 -5.04 7.19
CA TYR A 500 -6.60 -5.37 5.77
C TYR A 500 -5.18 -5.59 5.24
N ASP A 501 -5.08 -6.21 4.06
CA ASP A 501 -3.80 -6.49 3.38
C ASP A 501 -2.80 -7.33 4.21
N LEU A 502 -3.32 -8.36 4.87
CA LEU A 502 -2.50 -9.34 5.59
C LEU A 502 -2.19 -10.50 4.64
N CYS A 503 -0.94 -10.61 4.21
CA CYS A 503 -0.50 -11.65 3.30
C CYS A 503 0.95 -12.02 3.57
N PHE A 504 1.38 -13.22 3.13
CA PHE A 504 2.80 -13.55 3.12
C PHE A 504 3.56 -12.62 2.17
N SER A 505 4.62 -12.01 2.67
CA SER A 505 5.47 -11.09 1.92
C SER A 505 6.91 -11.19 2.41
N TYR A 506 7.62 -12.23 1.98
CA TYR A 506 9.05 -12.38 2.26
C TYR A 506 9.79 -12.98 1.06
N LYS A 507 10.85 -12.30 0.63
CA LYS A 507 11.75 -12.77 -0.43
C LYS A 507 13.18 -12.34 -0.11
N PRO A 508 14.07 -13.26 0.27
CA PRO A 508 15.48 -12.95 0.51
C PRO A 508 16.11 -12.20 -0.68
N GLY A 509 16.85 -11.12 -0.38
CA GLY A 509 17.48 -10.26 -1.39
C GLY A 509 16.53 -9.32 -2.14
N SER A 510 15.23 -9.33 -1.84
CA SER A 510 14.31 -8.32 -2.36
C SER A 510 14.57 -6.97 -1.73
N ARG A 511 14.64 -5.91 -2.53
CA ARG A 511 14.79 -4.53 -2.03
C ARG A 511 13.67 -4.10 -1.07
N TRP A 512 12.48 -4.69 -1.18
CA TRP A 512 11.26 -4.21 -0.55
C TRP A 512 10.75 -5.10 0.59
N ILE A 513 10.99 -6.40 0.49
CA ILE A 513 10.40 -7.43 1.37
C ILE A 513 11.44 -8.48 1.80
N ASP A 514 12.70 -8.07 1.93
CA ASP A 514 13.74 -8.85 2.63
C ASP A 514 13.72 -8.63 4.15
N GLN A 515 13.21 -7.47 4.58
CA GLN A 515 13.01 -7.06 5.97
C GLN A 515 11.66 -6.34 6.13
N HIS A 516 11.16 -6.27 7.36
CA HIS A 516 9.94 -5.52 7.68
C HIS A 516 10.06 -4.04 7.31
N GLN A 517 8.96 -3.47 6.81
CA GLN A 517 8.89 -2.04 6.53
C GLN A 517 8.75 -1.21 7.80
N LEU A 518 8.11 -1.73 8.85
CA LEU A 518 8.07 -1.13 10.18
C LEU A 518 9.07 -1.77 11.14
N CYS A 519 9.78 -0.93 11.89
CA CYS A 519 10.70 -1.40 12.91
C CYS A 519 9.99 -1.73 14.22
N CYS A 520 10.33 -2.87 14.82
CA CYS A 520 10.06 -3.20 16.22
C CYS A 520 11.35 -3.08 17.04
N ASN A 521 11.34 -2.24 18.08
CA ASN A 521 12.51 -1.94 18.90
C ASN A 521 13.77 -1.54 18.08
N GLY A 522 13.58 -0.80 16.98
CA GLY A 522 14.66 -0.37 16.10
C GLY A 522 15.17 -1.44 15.12
N LYS A 523 14.67 -2.67 15.19
CA LYS A 523 15.02 -3.77 14.29
C LYS A 523 13.98 -3.94 13.17
N ARG A 524 14.40 -4.47 12.02
CA ARG A 524 13.52 -4.84 10.89
C ARG A 524 13.55 -6.34 10.57
N ASP A 525 14.49 -7.07 11.17
CA ASP A 525 14.54 -8.53 11.22
C ASP A 525 15.34 -8.94 12.47
N GLY A 526 15.47 -10.24 12.76
CA GLY A 526 16.24 -10.73 13.91
C GLY A 526 15.62 -10.35 15.26
N PHE A 527 14.29 -10.32 15.31
CA PHE A 527 13.52 -9.97 16.50
C PHE A 527 13.68 -11.03 17.59
N THR A 528 13.78 -10.58 18.84
CA THR A 528 13.76 -11.40 20.04
C THR A 528 12.49 -11.14 20.84
N ARG A 529 12.18 -12.04 21.77
CA ARG A 529 11.05 -11.84 22.71
C ARG A 529 11.17 -10.53 23.51
N ASP A 530 12.39 -10.11 23.86
CA ASP A 530 12.60 -8.83 24.56
C ASP A 530 12.20 -7.62 23.70
N ASP A 531 12.44 -7.67 22.38
CA ASP A 531 12.00 -6.58 21.49
C ASP A 531 10.49 -6.38 21.54
N LEU A 532 9.72 -7.48 21.63
CA LEU A 532 8.26 -7.44 21.77
C LEU A 532 7.85 -6.88 23.14
N VAL A 533 8.57 -7.22 24.20
CA VAL A 533 8.35 -6.65 25.55
C VAL A 533 8.61 -5.15 25.55
N GLN A 534 9.70 -4.68 24.94
CA GLN A 534 9.98 -3.24 24.85
C GLN A 534 8.92 -2.51 24.01
N ALA A 535 8.46 -3.11 22.91
CA ALA A 535 7.38 -2.55 22.11
C ALA A 535 6.05 -2.49 22.89
N ALA A 536 5.72 -3.51 23.67
CA ALA A 536 4.54 -3.52 24.53
C ALA A 536 4.60 -2.43 25.61
N ARG A 537 5.78 -2.21 26.21
CA ARG A 537 6.02 -1.11 27.16
C ARG A 537 5.88 0.25 26.50
N ALA A 538 6.44 0.44 25.32
CA ALA A 538 6.32 1.69 24.56
C ALA A 538 4.86 1.99 24.16
N ALA A 539 4.04 0.95 24.02
CA ALA A 539 2.62 1.05 23.78
C ALA A 539 1.77 1.19 25.06
N ASP A 540 2.37 1.09 26.27
CA ASP A 540 1.71 1.09 27.59
C ASP A 540 0.61 0.02 27.68
N LEU A 541 0.91 -1.19 27.17
CA LEU A 541 -0.02 -2.30 27.22
C LEU A 541 -0.13 -2.86 28.64
N LYS A 542 -1.36 -3.08 29.08
CA LYS A 542 -1.66 -3.62 30.42
C LYS A 542 -1.69 -5.14 30.46
N ARG A 543 -1.94 -5.77 29.31
CA ARG A 543 -2.04 -7.23 29.18
C ARG A 543 -0.64 -7.85 29.03
N PRO A 544 -0.40 -9.04 29.58
CA PRO A 544 0.88 -9.72 29.40
C PRO A 544 1.11 -10.09 27.93
N LEU A 545 2.36 -10.20 27.51
CA LEU A 545 2.72 -10.53 26.12
C LEU A 545 2.07 -11.83 25.61
N ALA A 546 1.93 -12.83 26.49
CA ALA A 546 1.25 -14.10 26.19
C ALA A 546 -0.18 -13.92 25.67
N HIS A 547 -0.88 -12.88 26.14
CA HIS A 547 -2.23 -12.55 25.66
C HIS A 547 -2.28 -12.28 24.15
N PHE A 548 -1.17 -11.83 23.56
CA PHE A 548 -1.08 -11.52 22.13
C PHE A 548 -0.35 -12.62 21.35
N LEU A 549 0.68 -13.24 21.92
CA LEU A 549 1.47 -14.28 21.25
C LEU A 549 0.71 -15.60 21.13
N ASP A 550 0.06 -16.06 22.21
CA ASP A 550 -0.53 -17.40 22.24
C ASP A 550 -1.64 -17.55 21.20
N PRO A 551 -2.61 -16.60 21.06
CA PRO A 551 -3.63 -16.70 20.02
C PRO A 551 -3.06 -16.70 18.60
N VAL A 552 -1.97 -15.95 18.36
CA VAL A 552 -1.30 -15.90 17.05
C VAL A 552 -0.62 -17.23 16.75
N HIS A 553 0.12 -17.79 17.71
CA HIS A 553 0.76 -19.10 17.55
C HIS A 553 -0.27 -20.22 17.35
N GLU A 554 -1.37 -20.21 18.12
CA GLU A 554 -2.47 -21.17 17.98
C GLU A 554 -3.16 -21.06 16.61
N ALA A 555 -3.41 -19.85 16.13
CA ALA A 555 -4.00 -19.63 14.81
C ALA A 555 -3.08 -20.12 13.68
N VAL A 556 -1.79 -19.82 13.78
CA VAL A 556 -0.78 -20.24 12.81
C VAL A 556 -0.59 -21.76 12.79
N ALA A 557 -0.71 -22.43 13.94
CA ALA A 557 -0.66 -23.89 14.02
C ALA A 557 -1.78 -24.57 13.23
N LYS A 558 -2.91 -23.88 13.01
CA LYS A 558 -4.07 -24.36 12.24
C LYS A 558 -3.91 -24.20 10.72
N LEU A 559 -2.83 -23.58 10.23
CA LEU A 559 -2.60 -23.37 8.79
C LEU A 559 -2.77 -24.65 7.94
N PRO A 560 -2.32 -25.85 8.34
CA PRO A 560 -2.53 -27.07 7.54
C PRO A 560 -4.01 -27.42 7.34
N ALA A 561 -4.85 -27.27 8.37
CA ALA A 561 -6.28 -27.51 8.27
C ALA A 561 -6.96 -26.44 7.42
N ILE A 562 -6.65 -25.16 7.67
CA ILE A 562 -7.13 -24.04 6.87
C ILE A 562 -6.78 -24.22 5.39
N ALA A 563 -5.54 -24.64 5.10
CA ALA A 563 -5.08 -24.88 3.74
C ALA A 563 -5.87 -25.99 3.04
N ALA A 564 -6.19 -27.07 3.75
CA ALA A 564 -7.02 -28.15 3.22
C ALA A 564 -8.43 -27.66 2.87
N ASP A 565 -9.06 -26.91 3.79
CA ASP A 565 -10.43 -26.41 3.63
C ASP A 565 -10.59 -25.47 2.42
N ILE A 566 -9.55 -24.70 2.09
CA ILE A 566 -9.59 -23.70 1.02
C ILE A 566 -8.93 -24.17 -0.29
N GLY A 567 -8.48 -25.43 -0.33
CA GLY A 567 -7.79 -26.01 -1.49
C GLY A 567 -6.43 -25.38 -1.78
N LEU A 568 -5.71 -24.89 -0.77
CA LEU A 568 -4.34 -24.42 -0.91
C LEU A 568 -3.39 -25.64 -0.95
N PRO A 569 -2.51 -25.77 -1.96
CA PRO A 569 -1.60 -26.91 -2.06
C PRO A 569 -0.78 -27.11 -0.76
N PRO A 570 -0.71 -28.35 -0.22
CA PRO A 570 0.01 -28.62 1.03
C PRO A 570 1.48 -28.23 0.99
N ALA A 571 2.12 -28.28 -0.18
CA ALA A 571 3.50 -27.84 -0.35
C ALA A 571 3.68 -26.33 -0.05
N ILE A 572 2.72 -25.49 -0.48
CA ILE A 572 2.74 -24.05 -0.23
C ILE A 572 2.53 -23.80 1.27
N ALA A 573 1.52 -24.43 1.87
CA ALA A 573 1.24 -24.29 3.31
C ALA A 573 2.44 -24.70 4.18
N ARG A 574 3.12 -25.81 3.84
CA ARG A 574 4.37 -26.23 4.51
C ARG A 574 5.49 -25.21 4.32
N GLY A 575 5.67 -24.68 3.12
CA GLY A 575 6.67 -23.65 2.82
C GLY A 575 6.46 -22.37 3.63
N LEU A 576 5.22 -21.89 3.72
CA LEU A 576 4.86 -20.73 4.55
C LEU A 576 5.17 -20.99 6.03
N ARG A 577 4.69 -22.13 6.56
CA ARG A 577 4.88 -22.47 7.98
C ARG A 577 6.36 -22.60 8.35
N ALA A 578 7.20 -23.13 7.46
CA ALA A 578 8.64 -23.25 7.69
C ALA A 578 9.35 -21.88 7.84
N LEU A 579 8.75 -20.80 7.33
CA LEU A 579 9.31 -19.45 7.40
C LEU A 579 8.77 -18.62 8.57
N PHE A 580 7.64 -19.05 9.16
CA PHE A 580 7.05 -18.37 10.30
C PHE A 580 7.99 -18.38 11.50
N ARG A 581 7.94 -17.29 12.29
CA ARG A 581 8.76 -17.13 13.49
C ARG A 581 8.02 -17.68 14.70
N ALA A 582 8.77 -18.21 15.66
CA ALA A 582 8.29 -18.50 17.00
C ALA A 582 9.06 -17.60 17.98
N PHE A 583 8.37 -17.08 19.00
CA PHE A 583 8.90 -16.12 19.98
C PHE A 583 8.85 -16.62 21.41
#